data_AF-A0A9X4QQ28-F1
#
_entry.id   AF-A0A9X4QQ28-F1
#
_cell.length_a   1.000
_cell.length_b   1.000
_cell.length_c   1.000
_cell.angle_alpha   90.00
_cell.angle_beta   90.00
_cell.angle_gamma   90.00
#
_symmetry.space_group_name_H-M   'P 1'
#
loop_
_entity.id
_entity.type
_entity.pdbx_description
1 polymer ?
#
loop_
_entity_poly.entity_id
_entity_poly.type
_entity_poly.pdbx_seq_one_letter_code
_entity_poly.pdbx_strand_id
1 'polypeptide(L)'
;MTAIYNILLVDDEPWILKDMERIIDWEETGFRIIAKVNDAYAAESLLKRHQIDVLISDIRMPGKSGLDLLSFVKRVSPDTLVVFMSAYSEFSYAQQAIERGCFHYLLKPVNVEELQLTLGRCLRSLAEKAKELEARIVADQSMRFMEGIEKDYTIRRMLEGFAGFGLPFQEHHRFMFAIIKSGSEIAAEALQPFQSMLLQYGVSFRSGQFSPSKWGYLLGVPELSPNVYCSVYKDVVRRTKARGWDVGLSVCSDSAGKVSRLYHQSNMMSETSALNGKVGVYRYRVQVNADIPALRERIGKASRLEHLELALIDVHKGIDTGRIHLSGLAELYNLFVSAIANLSLHDVDAIDSNSAQEFVLHYGNPHDLLEDIAMMIAEQKKKPDDSNAHLIVEEITRELDRLYAHRISLKELAQKYFISPNYLSHLFKQEKGLSFINYLIQKRLDVAIALLEKDISLYEVARMVGYDDYAHFSKLFKKHVGQSPRRLQTTQNKTCCKGGLTHRKTRAGMSEYVLQALAMK
;
A
#
# COMPACT_ATOMS: atom_id res chain seq x y z
N MET A 1 6.83 9.99 -23.72
CA MET A 1 6.01 10.87 -24.57
C MET A 1 5.02 11.56 -23.66
N THR A 2 5.02 12.89 -23.65
CA THR A 2 3.99 13.69 -22.99
C THR A 2 2.65 13.42 -23.66
N ALA A 3 1.57 13.28 -22.89
CA ALA A 3 0.24 13.12 -23.46
C ALA A 3 -0.11 14.38 -24.27
N ILE A 4 -0.63 14.20 -25.48
CA ILE A 4 -1.12 15.29 -26.32
C ILE A 4 -2.61 15.45 -26.06
N TYR A 5 -3.03 16.66 -25.66
CA TYR A 5 -4.41 16.98 -25.33
C TYR A 5 -5.16 17.57 -26.54
N ASN A 6 -6.46 17.30 -26.58
CA ASN A 6 -7.33 17.58 -27.70
C ASN A 6 -7.99 18.97 -27.59
N ILE A 7 -7.79 19.82 -28.60
CA ILE A 7 -8.34 21.20 -28.66
C ILE A 7 -9.42 21.34 -29.73
N LEU A 8 -10.53 22.00 -29.37
CA LEU A 8 -11.54 22.51 -30.29
C LEU A 8 -11.45 24.04 -30.36
N LEU A 9 -11.31 24.59 -31.57
CA LEU A 9 -11.38 26.04 -31.81
C LEU A 9 -12.75 26.43 -32.36
N VAL A 10 -13.34 27.49 -31.81
CA VAL A 10 -14.66 27.98 -32.19
C VAL A 10 -14.63 29.49 -32.35
N ASP A 11 -14.96 29.99 -33.54
CA ASP A 11 -15.00 31.42 -33.83
C ASP A 11 -15.80 31.63 -35.12
N ASP A 12 -16.76 32.57 -35.14
CA ASP A 12 -17.59 32.81 -36.32
C ASP A 12 -16.83 33.48 -37.47
N GLU A 13 -15.64 34.03 -37.19
CA GLU A 13 -14.74 34.64 -38.17
C GLU A 13 -13.70 33.61 -38.67
N PRO A 14 -13.82 33.08 -39.91
CA PRO A 14 -12.97 31.97 -40.38
C PRO A 14 -11.49 32.33 -40.49
N TRP A 15 -11.16 33.61 -40.65
CA TRP A 15 -9.76 34.06 -40.67
C TRP A 15 -9.12 34.00 -39.29
N ILE A 16 -9.86 34.25 -38.20
CA ILE A 16 -9.34 34.10 -36.83
C ILE A 16 -8.97 32.64 -36.57
N LEU A 17 -9.82 31.69 -36.98
CA LEU A 17 -9.51 30.26 -36.86
C LEU A 17 -8.24 29.87 -37.63
N LYS A 18 -8.01 30.49 -38.79
CA LYS A 18 -6.82 30.24 -39.63
C LYS A 18 -5.56 30.85 -39.03
N ASP A 19 -5.67 32.03 -38.45
CA ASP A 19 -4.57 32.70 -37.77
C ASP A 19 -4.20 31.95 -36.48
N MET A 20 -5.20 31.57 -35.67
CA MET A 20 -5.02 30.75 -34.47
C MET A 20 -4.38 29.40 -34.76
N GLU A 21 -4.73 28.74 -35.86
CA GLU A 21 -4.08 27.49 -36.24
C GLU A 21 -2.57 27.66 -36.51
N ARG A 22 -2.14 28.83 -36.98
CA ARG A 22 -0.77 29.12 -37.42
C ARG A 22 0.06 29.92 -36.41
N ILE A 23 -0.57 30.40 -35.34
CA ILE A 23 0.05 31.33 -34.39
C ILE A 23 1.21 30.68 -33.60
N ILE A 24 1.13 29.38 -33.36
CA ILE A 24 2.10 28.58 -32.63
C ILE A 24 2.16 27.15 -33.19
N ASP A 25 3.22 26.42 -32.85
CA ASP A 25 3.23 24.97 -32.96
C ASP A 25 2.45 24.36 -31.78
N TRP A 26 1.26 23.85 -32.06
CA TRP A 26 0.39 23.29 -31.03
C TRP A 26 0.96 22.00 -30.44
N GLU A 27 1.60 21.16 -31.25
CA GLU A 27 2.11 19.86 -30.80
C GLU A 27 3.30 20.05 -29.85
N GLU A 28 4.16 21.04 -30.10
CA GLU A 28 5.24 21.44 -29.17
C GLU A 28 4.69 21.92 -27.82
N THR A 29 3.49 22.50 -27.80
CA THR A 29 2.80 22.88 -26.55
C THR A 29 2.02 21.75 -25.89
N GLY A 30 2.07 20.52 -26.42
CA GLY A 30 1.36 19.36 -25.86
C GLY A 30 -0.12 19.31 -26.22
N PHE A 31 -0.54 20.03 -27.25
CA PHE A 31 -1.92 20.09 -27.71
C PHE A 31 -2.05 19.74 -29.19
N ARG A 32 -3.23 19.28 -29.60
CA ARG A 32 -3.56 19.04 -31.00
C ARG A 32 -4.96 19.57 -31.28
N ILE A 33 -5.06 20.40 -32.30
CA ILE A 33 -6.36 20.86 -32.81
C ILE A 33 -7.03 19.69 -33.54
N ILE A 34 -8.14 19.20 -33.01
CA ILE A 34 -8.91 18.11 -33.65
C ILE A 34 -9.93 18.65 -34.64
N ALA A 35 -10.46 19.84 -34.38
CA ALA A 35 -11.44 20.49 -35.25
C ALA A 35 -11.48 21.99 -35.01
N LYS A 36 -11.97 22.72 -36.02
CA LYS A 36 -12.28 24.14 -35.99
C LYS A 36 -13.68 24.31 -36.55
N VAL A 37 -14.53 25.07 -35.88
CA VAL A 37 -15.92 25.28 -36.30
C VAL A 37 -16.29 26.75 -36.13
N ASN A 38 -17.24 27.20 -36.95
CA ASN A 38 -17.62 28.61 -37.04
C ASN A 38 -18.93 28.96 -36.31
N ASP A 39 -19.49 28.02 -35.56
CA ASP A 39 -20.68 28.27 -34.75
C ASP A 39 -20.76 27.31 -33.56
N ALA A 40 -21.54 27.71 -32.55
CA ALA A 40 -21.71 26.93 -31.33
C ALA A 40 -22.47 25.61 -31.55
N TYR A 41 -23.36 25.49 -32.54
CA TYR A 41 -24.13 24.26 -32.79
C TYR A 41 -23.25 23.13 -33.33
N ALA A 42 -22.32 23.48 -34.22
CA ALA A 42 -21.28 22.58 -34.70
C ALA A 42 -20.36 22.15 -33.54
N ALA A 43 -19.97 23.09 -32.66
CA ALA A 43 -19.18 22.79 -31.48
C ALA A 43 -19.90 21.82 -30.52
N GLU A 44 -21.18 22.06 -30.21
CA GLU A 44 -22.01 21.17 -29.39
C GLU A 44 -22.10 19.74 -29.96
N SER A 45 -22.15 19.62 -31.30
CA SER A 45 -22.20 18.34 -31.98
C SER A 45 -20.90 17.56 -31.85
N LEU A 46 -19.76 18.25 -31.91
CA LEU A 46 -18.43 17.65 -31.73
C LEU A 46 -18.17 17.26 -30.28
N LEU A 47 -18.53 18.10 -29.31
CA LEU A 47 -18.40 17.83 -27.87
C LEU A 47 -19.17 16.60 -27.41
N LYS A 48 -20.23 16.21 -28.13
CA LYS A 48 -20.99 14.97 -27.88
C LYS A 48 -20.33 13.71 -28.45
N ARG A 49 -19.47 13.85 -29.46
CA ARG A 49 -18.93 12.73 -30.26
C ARG A 49 -17.44 12.49 -30.05
N HIS A 50 -16.71 13.51 -29.61
CA HIS A 50 -15.27 13.50 -29.46
C HIS A 50 -14.89 13.99 -28.06
N GLN A 51 -13.81 13.43 -27.52
CA GLN A 51 -13.21 13.91 -26.28
C GLN A 51 -12.41 15.17 -26.57
N ILE A 52 -12.91 16.32 -26.09
CA ILE A 52 -12.25 17.62 -26.12
C ILE A 52 -11.73 17.91 -24.72
N ASP A 53 -10.45 18.23 -24.58
CA ASP A 53 -9.84 18.57 -23.28
C ASP A 53 -9.87 20.09 -23.06
N VAL A 54 -9.66 20.87 -24.13
CA VAL A 54 -9.74 22.33 -24.09
C VAL A 54 -10.60 22.85 -25.25
N LEU A 55 -11.53 23.74 -24.93
CA LEU A 55 -12.32 24.51 -25.88
C LEU A 55 -11.79 25.95 -25.87
N ILE A 56 -11.34 26.46 -27.01
CA ILE A 56 -11.06 27.88 -27.20
C ILE A 56 -12.17 28.45 -28.07
N SER A 57 -12.96 29.37 -27.54
CA SER A 57 -14.16 29.89 -28.21
C SER A 57 -14.20 31.40 -28.21
N ASP A 58 -14.75 32.01 -29.25
CA ASP A 58 -15.27 33.37 -29.13
C ASP A 58 -16.38 33.40 -28.06
N ILE A 59 -16.45 34.49 -27.31
CA ILE A 59 -17.52 34.75 -26.36
C ILE A 59 -18.80 35.21 -27.06
N ARG A 60 -18.69 35.89 -28.20
CA ARG A 60 -19.82 36.41 -28.96
C ARG A 60 -19.87 35.75 -30.32
N MET A 61 -20.97 35.07 -30.62
CA MET A 61 -21.21 34.46 -31.93
C MET A 61 -22.68 34.63 -32.31
N PRO A 62 -23.02 34.68 -33.60
CA PRO A 62 -24.39 34.69 -34.07
C PRO A 62 -25.19 33.47 -33.58
N GLY A 63 -26.45 33.71 -33.21
CA GLY A 63 -27.35 32.67 -32.71
C GLY A 63 -27.06 32.32 -31.24
N LYS A 64 -26.08 31.46 -30.99
CA LYS A 64 -25.70 31.00 -29.64
C LYS A 64 -24.36 31.60 -29.23
N SER A 65 -24.32 32.23 -28.07
CA SER A 65 -23.10 32.85 -27.54
C SER A 65 -22.12 31.81 -26.98
N GLY A 66 -20.86 32.22 -26.79
CA GLY A 66 -19.88 31.41 -26.07
C GLY A 66 -20.30 31.06 -24.64
N LEU A 67 -21.07 31.94 -23.97
CA LEU A 67 -21.61 31.65 -22.63
C LEU A 67 -22.67 30.54 -22.65
N ASP A 68 -23.46 30.46 -23.72
CA ASP A 68 -24.41 29.36 -23.92
C ASP A 68 -23.65 28.05 -24.16
N LEU A 69 -22.57 28.11 -24.95
CA LEU A 69 -21.68 26.98 -25.19
C LEU A 69 -21.00 26.50 -23.91
N LEU A 70 -20.50 27.39 -23.05
CA LEU A 70 -19.96 27.04 -21.72
C LEU A 70 -21.01 26.33 -20.86
N SER A 71 -22.24 26.83 -20.86
CA SER A 71 -23.34 26.22 -20.10
C SER A 71 -23.68 24.81 -20.62
N PHE A 72 -23.56 24.60 -21.93
CA PHE A 72 -23.69 23.27 -22.54
C PHE A 72 -22.52 22.35 -22.17
N VAL A 73 -21.27 22.83 -22.27
CA VAL A 73 -20.05 22.07 -21.92
C VAL A 73 -20.13 21.56 -20.49
N LYS A 74 -20.47 22.42 -19.53
CA LYS A 74 -20.61 22.03 -18.12
C LYS A 74 -21.61 20.91 -17.86
N ARG A 75 -22.60 20.73 -18.74
CA ARG A 75 -23.60 19.67 -18.61
C ARG A 75 -23.17 18.37 -19.30
N VAL A 76 -22.48 18.45 -20.43
CA VAL A 76 -22.20 17.30 -21.30
C VAL A 76 -20.77 16.78 -21.13
N SER A 77 -19.80 17.67 -20.92
CA SER A 77 -18.38 17.36 -20.77
C SER A 77 -17.76 18.29 -19.70
N PRO A 78 -18.12 18.09 -18.41
CA PRO A 78 -17.73 19.00 -17.33
C PRO A 78 -16.21 19.12 -17.12
N ASP A 79 -15.44 18.16 -17.65
CA ASP A 79 -13.99 18.15 -17.53
C ASP A 79 -13.27 19.03 -18.56
N THR A 80 -13.96 19.45 -19.63
CA THR A 80 -13.40 20.32 -20.67
C THR A 80 -13.09 21.70 -20.11
N LEU A 81 -11.85 22.17 -20.30
CA LEU A 81 -11.44 23.52 -19.93
C LEU A 81 -11.88 24.51 -21.01
N VAL A 82 -12.65 25.54 -20.65
CA VAL A 82 -13.14 26.54 -21.61
C VAL A 82 -12.32 27.82 -21.48
N VAL A 83 -11.66 28.22 -22.57
CA VAL A 83 -10.94 29.48 -22.72
C VAL A 83 -11.70 30.36 -23.71
N PHE A 84 -12.02 31.58 -23.32
CA PHE A 84 -12.67 32.53 -24.24
C PHE A 84 -11.65 33.41 -24.95
N MET A 85 -11.95 33.81 -26.19
CA MET A 85 -11.32 34.92 -26.89
C MET A 85 -12.34 36.06 -26.94
N SER A 86 -11.96 37.26 -26.49
CA SER A 86 -12.88 38.40 -26.41
C SER A 86 -12.26 39.69 -26.94
N ALA A 87 -13.06 40.56 -27.52
CA ALA A 87 -12.63 41.92 -27.84
C ALA A 87 -12.65 42.81 -26.57
N TYR A 88 -11.88 43.90 -26.58
CA TYR A 88 -11.79 44.83 -25.44
C TYR A 88 -13.15 45.44 -25.03
N SER A 89 -14.10 45.54 -25.96
CA SER A 89 -15.45 46.07 -25.72
C SER A 89 -16.40 45.13 -24.98
N GLU A 90 -15.97 43.92 -24.59
CA GLU A 90 -16.86 42.84 -24.11
C GLU A 90 -16.72 42.52 -22.62
N PHE A 91 -16.29 43.49 -21.82
CA PHE A 91 -16.00 43.33 -20.38
C PHE A 91 -17.13 42.67 -19.57
N SER A 92 -18.39 43.01 -19.84
CA SER A 92 -19.56 42.43 -19.14
C SER A 92 -19.76 40.93 -19.43
N TYR A 93 -19.36 40.47 -20.60
CA TYR A 93 -19.38 39.05 -20.96
C TYR A 93 -18.22 38.31 -20.31
N ALA A 94 -17.02 38.91 -20.28
CA ALA A 94 -15.85 38.33 -19.61
C ALA A 94 -16.11 38.12 -18.11
N GLN A 95 -16.74 39.08 -17.44
CA GLN A 95 -17.14 38.92 -16.04
C GLN A 95 -18.11 37.74 -15.85
N GLN A 96 -19.15 37.65 -16.68
CA GLN A 96 -20.10 36.53 -16.64
C GLN A 96 -19.44 35.18 -16.92
N ALA A 97 -18.44 35.14 -17.82
CA ALA A 97 -17.69 33.93 -18.10
C ALA A 97 -16.92 33.44 -16.87
N ILE A 98 -16.29 34.35 -16.12
CA ILE A 98 -15.59 34.03 -14.87
C ILE A 98 -16.57 33.53 -13.81
N GLU A 99 -17.69 34.23 -13.60
CA GLU A 99 -18.74 33.80 -12.65
C GLU A 99 -19.32 32.42 -13.00
N ARG A 100 -19.46 32.14 -14.30
CA ARG A 100 -19.88 30.84 -14.81
C ARG A 100 -18.76 29.82 -14.88
N GLY A 101 -17.56 30.14 -14.38
CA GLY A 101 -16.43 29.22 -14.23
C GLY A 101 -15.81 28.78 -15.55
N CYS A 102 -15.60 29.71 -16.49
CA CYS A 102 -14.60 29.50 -17.54
C CYS A 102 -13.21 29.31 -16.91
N PHE A 103 -12.32 28.63 -17.64
CA PHE A 103 -10.96 28.40 -17.17
C PHE A 103 -10.10 29.65 -17.32
N HIS A 104 -10.18 30.30 -18.47
CA HIS A 104 -9.47 31.56 -18.72
C HIS A 104 -10.12 32.37 -19.84
N TYR A 105 -9.62 33.58 -20.07
CA TYR A 105 -9.97 34.40 -21.23
C TYR A 105 -8.70 35.01 -21.84
N LEU A 106 -8.74 35.31 -23.12
CA LEU A 106 -7.68 35.91 -23.93
C LEU A 106 -8.25 37.12 -24.68
N LEU A 107 -7.47 38.18 -24.78
CA LEU A 107 -7.87 39.36 -25.55
C LEU A 107 -7.52 39.18 -27.03
N LYS A 108 -8.42 39.60 -27.93
CA LYS A 108 -8.15 39.75 -29.36
C LYS A 108 -7.49 41.12 -29.63
N PRO A 109 -6.41 41.20 -30.45
CA PRO A 109 -5.70 40.10 -31.11
C PRO A 109 -4.90 39.27 -30.09
N VAL A 110 -4.90 37.94 -30.28
CA VAL A 110 -4.31 37.00 -29.32
C VAL A 110 -2.80 37.19 -29.26
N ASN A 111 -2.29 37.52 -28.08
CA ASN A 111 -0.86 37.58 -27.82
C ASN A 111 -0.28 36.17 -27.65
N VAL A 112 0.81 35.88 -28.34
CA VAL A 112 1.47 34.56 -28.33
C VAL A 112 1.92 34.16 -26.92
N GLU A 113 2.54 35.07 -26.18
CA GLU A 113 3.04 34.81 -24.82
C GLU A 113 1.87 34.53 -23.86
N GLU A 114 0.78 35.30 -23.96
CA GLU A 114 -0.41 35.12 -23.13
C GLU A 114 -1.13 33.80 -23.44
N LEU A 115 -1.23 33.43 -24.72
CA LEU A 115 -1.75 32.14 -25.16
C LEU A 115 -0.90 31.00 -24.59
N GLN A 116 0.43 31.07 -24.72
CA GLN A 116 1.34 30.04 -24.19
C GLN A 116 1.23 29.91 -22.67
N LEU A 117 1.14 31.03 -21.94
CA LEU A 117 0.92 31.01 -20.49
C LEU A 117 -0.41 30.34 -20.12
N THR A 118 -1.46 30.62 -20.88
CA THR A 118 -2.79 30.04 -20.70
C THR A 118 -2.79 28.54 -20.96
N LEU A 119 -2.18 28.10 -22.07
CA LEU A 119 -1.99 26.69 -22.39
C LEU A 119 -1.17 25.97 -21.32
N GLY A 120 -0.12 26.60 -20.79
CA GLY A 120 0.65 26.06 -19.66
C GLY A 120 -0.17 25.87 -18.39
N ARG A 121 -1.14 26.75 -18.11
CA ARG A 121 -2.11 26.57 -17.02
C ARG A 121 -3.06 25.41 -17.31
N CYS A 122 -3.58 25.31 -18.54
CA CYS A 122 -4.43 24.19 -18.97
C CYS A 122 -3.73 22.84 -18.77
N LEU A 123 -2.48 22.70 -19.24
CA LEU A 123 -1.69 21.47 -19.08
C LEU A 123 -1.58 21.05 -17.62
N ARG A 124 -1.23 21.99 -16.71
CA ARG A 124 -1.10 21.69 -15.29
C ARG A 124 -2.42 21.19 -14.70
N SER A 125 -3.53 21.87 -15.01
CA SER A 125 -4.85 21.46 -14.51
C SER A 125 -5.28 20.09 -15.06
N LEU A 126 -5.05 19.82 -16.34
CA LEU A 126 -5.35 18.52 -16.96
C LEU A 126 -4.49 17.40 -16.37
N ALA A 127 -3.20 17.65 -16.14
CA ALA A 127 -2.28 16.70 -15.52
C ALA A 127 -2.66 16.40 -14.06
N GLU A 128 -3.06 17.42 -13.29
CA GLU A 128 -3.52 17.26 -11.91
C GLU A 128 -4.81 16.43 -11.83
N LYS A 129 -5.82 16.76 -12.66
CA LYS A 129 -7.05 15.95 -12.77
C LYS A 129 -6.77 14.50 -13.15
N ALA A 130 -5.87 14.28 -14.12
CA ALA A 130 -5.48 12.93 -14.54
C ALA A 130 -4.83 12.16 -13.39
N LYS A 131 -3.94 12.80 -12.62
CA LYS A 131 -3.30 12.22 -11.45
C LYS A 131 -4.30 11.88 -10.34
N GLU A 132 -5.25 12.78 -10.06
CA GLU A 132 -6.32 12.52 -9.10
C GLU A 132 -7.19 11.34 -9.50
N LEU A 133 -7.56 11.24 -10.79
CA LEU A 133 -8.32 10.12 -11.31
C LEU A 133 -7.54 8.81 -11.18
N GLU A 134 -6.26 8.79 -11.55
CA GLU A 134 -5.39 7.63 -11.41
C GLU A 134 -5.26 7.20 -9.94
N ALA A 135 -5.03 8.16 -9.03
CA ALA A 135 -4.97 7.89 -7.60
C ALA A 135 -6.28 7.29 -7.06
N ARG A 136 -7.44 7.79 -7.50
CA ARG A 136 -8.75 7.23 -7.16
C ARG A 136 -8.91 5.80 -7.68
N ILE A 137 -8.52 5.52 -8.92
CA ILE A 137 -8.55 4.17 -9.50
C ILE A 137 -7.66 3.21 -8.69
N VAL A 138 -6.44 3.63 -8.36
CA VAL A 138 -5.52 2.82 -7.54
C VAL A 138 -6.12 2.54 -6.16
N ALA A 139 -6.66 3.56 -5.48
CA ALA A 139 -7.27 3.41 -4.17
C ALA A 139 -8.46 2.42 -4.19
N ASP A 140 -9.34 2.53 -5.20
CA ASP A 140 -10.46 1.60 -5.39
C ASP A 140 -9.98 0.17 -5.64
N GLN A 141 -8.95 -0.01 -6.47
CA GLN A 141 -8.37 -1.34 -6.70
C GLN A 141 -7.76 -1.91 -5.42
N SER A 142 -6.97 -1.13 -4.68
CA SER A 142 -6.40 -1.52 -3.39
C SER A 142 -7.46 -1.99 -2.40
N MET A 143 -8.56 -1.23 -2.25
CA MET A 143 -9.66 -1.59 -1.36
C MET A 143 -10.27 -2.95 -1.72
N ARG A 144 -10.48 -3.23 -3.01
CA ARG A 144 -11.03 -4.52 -3.45
C ARG A 144 -10.06 -5.67 -3.29
N PHE A 145 -8.77 -5.43 -3.51
CA PHE A 145 -7.76 -6.42 -3.19
C PHE A 145 -7.86 -6.85 -1.74
N MET A 146 -7.87 -5.87 -0.82
CA MET A 146 -7.97 -6.13 0.61
C MET A 146 -9.26 -6.84 0.98
N GLU A 147 -10.40 -6.41 0.45
CA GLU A 147 -11.69 -7.05 0.70
C GLU A 147 -11.73 -8.49 0.18
N GLY A 148 -11.22 -8.73 -1.03
CA GLY A 148 -11.19 -10.06 -1.64
C GLY A 148 -10.25 -11.03 -0.89
N ILE A 149 -9.12 -10.53 -0.39
CA ILE A 149 -8.20 -11.30 0.45
C ILE A 149 -8.85 -11.62 1.80
N GLU A 150 -9.44 -10.63 2.49
CA GLU A 150 -10.05 -10.80 3.81
C GLU A 150 -11.26 -11.74 3.78
N LYS A 151 -12.09 -11.64 2.76
CA LYS A 151 -13.29 -12.48 2.58
C LYS A 151 -13.00 -13.80 1.87
N ASP A 152 -11.74 -14.10 1.59
CA ASP A 152 -11.29 -15.33 0.93
C ASP A 152 -12.05 -15.61 -0.39
N TYR A 153 -12.09 -14.60 -1.26
CA TYR A 153 -12.73 -14.71 -2.57
C TYR A 153 -11.98 -15.66 -3.49
N THR A 154 -12.72 -16.28 -4.41
CA THR A 154 -12.13 -16.89 -5.59
C THR A 154 -11.61 -15.79 -6.51
N ILE A 155 -10.62 -16.13 -7.35
CA ILE A 155 -10.10 -15.19 -8.34
C ILE A 155 -11.22 -14.68 -9.25
N ARG A 156 -12.12 -15.56 -9.70
CA ARG A 156 -13.29 -15.17 -10.50
C ARG A 156 -14.12 -14.07 -9.84
N ARG A 157 -14.54 -14.27 -8.58
CA ARG A 157 -15.34 -13.30 -7.84
C ARG A 157 -14.61 -11.96 -7.65
N MET A 158 -13.30 -12.02 -7.48
CA MET A 158 -12.46 -10.82 -7.40
C MET A 158 -12.45 -10.05 -8.72
N LEU A 159 -12.29 -10.75 -9.86
CA LEU A 159 -12.30 -10.17 -11.20
C LEU A 159 -13.67 -9.58 -11.57
N GLU A 160 -14.77 -10.26 -11.25
CA GLU A 160 -16.14 -9.73 -11.39
C GLU A 160 -16.30 -8.42 -10.61
N GLY A 161 -15.77 -8.38 -9.38
CA GLY A 161 -15.72 -7.18 -8.56
C GLY A 161 -14.98 -6.03 -9.25
N PHE A 162 -13.90 -6.29 -10.00
CA PHE A 162 -13.19 -5.27 -10.80
C PHE A 162 -13.99 -4.83 -12.03
N ALA A 163 -14.61 -5.76 -12.75
CA ALA A 163 -15.33 -5.51 -13.99
C ALA A 163 -16.54 -4.56 -13.81
N GLY A 164 -17.25 -4.65 -12.67
CA GLY A 164 -18.39 -3.80 -12.35
C GLY A 164 -18.12 -2.28 -12.28
N PHE A 165 -16.86 -1.86 -12.42
CA PHE A 165 -16.42 -0.47 -12.36
C PHE A 165 -15.70 -0.03 -13.65
N GLY A 166 -16.01 -0.66 -14.78
CA GLY A 166 -15.47 -0.26 -16.09
C GLY A 166 -14.00 -0.64 -16.31
N LEU A 167 -13.47 -1.60 -15.52
CA LEU A 167 -12.11 -2.13 -15.67
C LEU A 167 -12.18 -3.54 -16.30
N PRO A 168 -12.30 -3.68 -17.63
CA PRO A 168 -12.36 -4.98 -18.29
C PRO A 168 -11.06 -5.76 -18.11
N PHE A 169 -11.14 -7.00 -17.63
CA PHE A 169 -10.00 -7.88 -17.41
C PHE A 169 -10.05 -9.03 -18.41
N GLN A 170 -8.95 -9.31 -19.11
CA GLN A 170 -8.90 -10.44 -20.04
C GLN A 170 -8.94 -11.75 -19.25
N GLU A 171 -9.88 -12.63 -19.55
CA GLU A 171 -9.90 -13.94 -18.89
C GLU A 171 -8.69 -14.78 -19.34
N HIS A 172 -7.95 -15.27 -18.35
CA HIS A 172 -6.89 -16.25 -18.55
C HIS A 172 -7.26 -17.54 -17.82
N HIS A 173 -6.74 -18.67 -18.27
CA HIS A 173 -6.90 -19.95 -17.56
C HIS A 173 -6.00 -20.06 -16.33
N ARG A 174 -4.92 -19.26 -16.26
CA ARG A 174 -3.92 -19.33 -15.21
C ARG A 174 -3.67 -17.97 -14.61
N PHE A 175 -3.66 -17.94 -13.29
CA PHE A 175 -3.46 -16.74 -12.48
C PHE A 175 -2.33 -16.94 -11.51
N MET A 176 -1.64 -15.84 -11.21
CA MET A 176 -0.59 -15.79 -10.20
C MET A 176 -0.74 -14.49 -9.42
N PHE A 177 -0.44 -14.53 -8.13
CA PHE A 177 -0.31 -13.34 -7.31
C PHE A 177 1.17 -12.98 -7.16
N ALA A 178 1.48 -11.70 -7.32
CA ALA A 178 2.81 -11.16 -7.09
C ALA A 178 2.74 -10.02 -6.08
N ILE A 179 3.73 -9.95 -5.19
CA ILE A 179 3.95 -8.82 -4.28
C ILE A 179 5.28 -8.20 -4.67
N ILE A 180 5.29 -6.90 -4.93
CA ILE A 180 6.50 -6.10 -5.12
C ILE A 180 6.69 -5.25 -3.86
N LYS A 181 7.86 -5.35 -3.23
CA LYS A 181 8.23 -4.64 -2.01
C LYS A 181 9.56 -3.91 -2.20
N SER A 182 9.72 -2.77 -1.55
CA SER A 182 10.97 -2.00 -1.48
C SER A 182 11.24 -1.57 -0.04
N GLY A 183 12.49 -1.18 0.26
CA GLY A 183 12.82 -0.47 1.50
C GLY A 183 12.34 0.99 1.52
N SER A 184 11.95 1.53 0.37
CA SER A 184 11.46 2.90 0.18
C SER A 184 10.06 2.91 -0.44
N GLU A 185 9.44 4.09 -0.51
CA GLU A 185 8.23 4.29 -1.29
C GLU A 185 8.43 3.94 -2.79
N ILE A 186 7.39 3.33 -3.37
CA ILE A 186 7.25 2.95 -4.76
C ILE A 186 6.07 3.75 -5.32
N ALA A 187 6.41 4.84 -6.02
CA ALA A 187 5.44 5.63 -6.76
C ALA A 187 4.82 4.80 -7.91
N ALA A 188 3.56 5.07 -8.25
CA ALA A 188 2.84 4.33 -9.29
C ALA A 188 3.53 4.43 -10.65
N GLU A 189 4.11 5.59 -10.96
CA GLU A 189 4.83 5.90 -12.19
C GLU A 189 6.08 5.03 -12.34
N ALA A 190 6.72 4.65 -11.24
CA ALA A 190 7.90 3.78 -11.26
C ALA A 190 7.56 2.35 -11.74
N LEU A 191 6.30 1.94 -11.61
CA LEU A 191 5.80 0.62 -12.01
C LEU A 191 5.37 0.56 -13.48
N GLN A 192 5.13 1.72 -14.13
CA GLN A 192 4.69 1.80 -15.53
C GLN A 192 5.62 1.02 -16.49
N PRO A 193 6.97 1.15 -16.45
CA PRO A 193 7.84 0.39 -17.34
C PRO A 193 7.80 -1.13 -17.10
N PHE A 194 7.47 -1.57 -15.90
CA PHE A 194 7.28 -2.98 -15.55
C PHE A 194 5.93 -3.47 -16.08
N GLN A 195 4.88 -2.71 -15.87
CA GLN A 195 3.52 -2.98 -16.34
C GLN A 195 3.44 -3.04 -17.87
N SER A 196 4.06 -2.09 -18.59
CA SER A 196 4.12 -2.12 -20.05
C SER A 196 4.82 -3.37 -20.58
N MET A 197 5.89 -3.81 -19.90
CA MET A 197 6.59 -5.05 -20.27
C MET A 197 5.69 -6.28 -20.10
N LEU A 198 4.92 -6.37 -19.01
CA LEU A 198 3.96 -7.48 -18.83
C LEU A 198 2.94 -7.54 -19.98
N LEU A 199 2.37 -6.39 -20.35
CA LEU A 199 1.42 -6.29 -21.45
C LEU A 199 2.02 -6.68 -22.81
N GLN A 200 3.30 -6.36 -23.07
CA GLN A 200 4.00 -6.78 -24.29
C GLN A 200 4.08 -8.30 -24.44
N TYR A 201 4.17 -9.03 -23.32
CA TYR A 201 4.15 -10.49 -23.29
C TYR A 201 2.72 -11.08 -23.16
N GLY A 202 1.68 -10.25 -23.26
CA GLY A 202 0.28 -10.67 -23.11
C GLY A 202 -0.12 -11.03 -21.68
N VAL A 203 0.69 -10.68 -20.68
CA VAL A 203 0.37 -10.88 -19.26
C VAL A 203 -0.52 -9.73 -18.79
N SER A 204 -1.82 -10.00 -18.65
CA SER A 204 -2.74 -9.01 -18.09
C SER A 204 -2.56 -8.92 -16.57
N PHE A 205 -2.94 -7.78 -15.99
CA PHE A 205 -2.84 -7.61 -14.54
C PHE A 205 -3.90 -6.68 -13.95
N ARG A 206 -4.11 -6.85 -12.65
CA ARG A 206 -4.68 -5.84 -11.74
C ARG A 206 -3.67 -5.57 -10.65
N SER A 207 -3.61 -4.33 -10.19
CA SER A 207 -2.65 -3.91 -9.17
C SER A 207 -3.31 -3.10 -8.07
N GLY A 208 -2.83 -3.26 -6.84
CA GLY A 208 -3.26 -2.45 -5.72
C GLY A 208 -2.05 -2.07 -4.88
N GLN A 209 -2.00 -0.81 -4.45
CA GLN A 209 -1.04 -0.37 -3.45
C GLN A 209 -1.50 -0.84 -2.07
N PHE A 210 -0.74 -1.73 -1.45
CA PHE A 210 -1.00 -2.21 -0.08
C PHE A 210 -0.25 -1.37 0.95
N SER A 211 0.82 -0.69 0.50
CA SER A 211 1.56 0.34 1.20
C SER A 211 2.41 1.19 0.25
N PRO A 212 2.95 2.37 0.65
CA PRO A 212 3.88 3.16 -0.14
C PRO A 212 5.00 2.29 -0.68
N SER A 213 5.50 1.36 0.12
CA SER A 213 6.60 0.46 -0.26
C SER A 213 6.16 -0.90 -0.80
N LYS A 214 4.85 -1.15 -0.97
CA LYS A 214 4.32 -2.48 -1.31
C LYS A 214 3.12 -2.45 -2.25
N TRP A 215 3.26 -3.17 -3.34
CA TRP A 215 2.22 -3.33 -4.36
C TRP A 215 1.88 -4.80 -4.57
N GLY A 216 0.58 -5.10 -4.60
CA GLY A 216 0.05 -6.40 -4.97
C GLY A 216 -0.39 -6.42 -6.43
N TYR A 217 -0.16 -7.55 -7.09
CA TYR A 217 -0.54 -7.79 -8.47
C TYR A 217 -1.26 -9.14 -8.59
N LEU A 218 -2.42 -9.13 -9.22
CA LEU A 218 -3.05 -10.34 -9.75
C LEU A 218 -2.74 -10.41 -11.25
N LEU A 219 -1.94 -11.39 -11.64
CA LEU A 219 -1.47 -11.58 -13.01
C LEU A 219 -2.30 -12.65 -13.70
N GLY A 220 -2.84 -12.34 -14.87
CA GLY A 220 -3.38 -13.29 -15.82
C GLY A 220 -2.26 -13.74 -16.76
N VAL A 221 -1.88 -15.01 -16.66
CA VAL A 221 -0.74 -15.56 -17.41
C VAL A 221 -1.27 -16.28 -18.65
N PRO A 222 -0.93 -15.83 -19.87
CA PRO A 222 -1.30 -16.52 -21.10
C PRO A 222 -0.55 -17.85 -21.23
N GLU A 223 -0.98 -18.68 -22.18
CA GLU A 223 -0.19 -19.84 -22.58
C GLU A 223 1.06 -19.36 -23.33
N LEU A 224 2.21 -19.46 -22.66
CA LEU A 224 3.51 -19.08 -23.18
C LEU A 224 4.38 -20.31 -23.42
N SER A 225 5.18 -20.28 -24.48
CA SER A 225 6.21 -21.29 -24.66
C SER A 225 7.27 -21.17 -23.53
N PRO A 226 7.98 -22.27 -23.18
CA PRO A 226 8.99 -22.25 -22.12
C PRO A 226 10.08 -21.18 -22.32
N ASN A 227 10.48 -20.92 -23.56
CA ASN A 227 11.48 -19.92 -23.91
C ASN A 227 10.98 -18.49 -23.64
N VAL A 228 9.73 -18.21 -23.97
CA VAL A 228 9.10 -16.91 -23.70
C VAL A 228 8.95 -16.72 -22.20
N TYR A 229 8.49 -17.74 -21.46
CA TYR A 229 8.41 -17.68 -20.00
C TYR A 229 9.77 -17.39 -19.35
N CYS A 230 10.85 -18.02 -19.83
CA CYS A 230 12.21 -17.76 -19.37
C CYS A 230 12.63 -16.30 -19.64
N SER A 231 12.27 -15.77 -20.81
CA SER A 231 12.58 -14.39 -21.20
C SER A 231 11.84 -13.38 -20.32
N VAL A 232 10.54 -13.58 -20.10
CA VAL A 232 9.71 -12.79 -19.16
C VAL A 232 10.35 -12.80 -17.78
N TYR A 233 10.69 -13.98 -17.24
CA TYR A 233 11.28 -14.10 -15.91
C TYR A 233 12.62 -13.36 -15.81
N LYS A 234 13.50 -13.50 -16.82
CA LYS A 234 14.79 -12.77 -16.86
C LYS A 234 14.58 -11.26 -16.89
N ASP A 235 13.61 -10.78 -17.66
CA ASP A 235 13.28 -9.35 -17.73
C ASP A 235 12.72 -8.81 -16.41
N VAL A 236 11.84 -9.57 -15.76
CA VAL A 236 11.33 -9.26 -14.41
C VAL A 236 12.50 -9.12 -13.44
N VAL A 237 13.36 -10.15 -13.35
CA VAL A 237 14.53 -10.15 -12.44
C VAL A 237 15.45 -8.97 -12.71
N ARG A 238 15.78 -8.69 -13.98
CA ARG A 238 16.66 -7.58 -14.35
C ARG A 238 16.08 -6.24 -13.92
N ARG A 239 14.79 -5.99 -14.19
CA ARG A 239 14.13 -4.70 -13.92
C ARG A 239 13.88 -4.46 -12.44
N THR A 240 13.56 -5.51 -11.67
CA THR A 240 13.28 -5.41 -10.24
C THR A 240 14.58 -5.29 -9.44
N LYS A 241 15.60 -6.09 -9.77
CA LYS A 241 16.91 -6.00 -9.12
C LYS A 241 17.58 -4.64 -9.30
N ALA A 242 17.49 -4.06 -10.50
CA ALA A 242 18.02 -2.71 -10.77
C ALA A 242 17.38 -1.61 -9.92
N ARG A 243 16.21 -1.86 -9.32
CA ARG A 243 15.45 -0.93 -8.48
C ARG A 243 15.50 -1.28 -6.99
N GLY A 244 16.21 -2.33 -6.61
CA GLY A 244 16.21 -2.80 -5.22
C GLY A 244 14.84 -3.35 -4.77
N TRP A 245 14.04 -3.91 -5.69
CA TRP A 245 12.72 -4.46 -5.36
C TRP A 245 12.76 -5.97 -5.10
N ASP A 246 12.14 -6.35 -4.00
CA ASP A 246 11.83 -7.74 -3.67
C ASP A 246 10.48 -8.14 -4.25
N VAL A 247 10.47 -9.23 -5.00
CA VAL A 247 9.26 -9.73 -5.64
C VAL A 247 8.96 -11.13 -5.16
N GLY A 248 7.83 -11.30 -4.49
CA GLY A 248 7.31 -12.61 -4.12
C GLY A 248 6.26 -13.09 -5.10
N LEU A 249 6.40 -14.32 -5.61
CA LEU A 249 5.50 -14.94 -6.58
C LEU A 249 4.81 -16.15 -5.97
N SER A 250 3.48 -16.23 -6.10
CA SER A 250 2.71 -17.41 -5.70
C SER A 250 2.88 -18.57 -6.69
N VAL A 251 2.24 -19.70 -6.39
CA VAL A 251 1.98 -20.72 -7.43
C VAL A 251 0.95 -20.20 -8.44
N CYS A 252 0.84 -20.88 -9.58
CA CYS A 252 -0.28 -20.64 -10.50
C CYS A 252 -1.55 -21.33 -9.97
N SER A 253 -2.69 -20.71 -10.22
CA SER A 253 -4.02 -21.28 -9.97
C SER A 253 -4.96 -20.99 -11.13
N ASP A 254 -6.05 -21.74 -11.24
CA ASP A 254 -7.19 -21.35 -12.09
C ASP A 254 -8.05 -20.27 -11.42
N SER A 255 -9.11 -19.83 -12.12
CA SER A 255 -10.06 -18.82 -11.64
C SER A 255 -10.88 -19.25 -10.41
N ALA A 256 -10.99 -20.55 -10.12
CA ALA A 256 -11.70 -21.07 -8.95
C ALA A 256 -10.83 -21.02 -7.68
N GLY A 257 -9.51 -20.88 -7.84
CA GLY A 257 -8.56 -20.72 -6.75
C GLY A 257 -8.85 -19.54 -5.83
N LYS A 258 -8.47 -19.70 -4.56
CA LYS A 258 -8.60 -18.68 -3.52
C LYS A 258 -7.49 -17.63 -3.61
N VAL A 259 -7.89 -16.36 -3.62
CA VAL A 259 -6.96 -15.22 -3.69
C VAL A 259 -6.11 -15.13 -2.43
N SER A 260 -6.71 -15.36 -1.25
CA SER A 260 -6.02 -15.26 0.05
C SER A 260 -4.79 -16.17 0.10
N ARG A 261 -4.90 -17.41 -0.40
CA ARG A 261 -3.80 -18.37 -0.46
C ARG A 261 -2.65 -17.86 -1.32
N LEU A 262 -2.94 -17.36 -2.52
CA LEU A 262 -1.91 -16.85 -3.42
C LEU A 262 -1.25 -15.58 -2.87
N TYR A 263 -2.05 -14.70 -2.26
CA TYR A 263 -1.55 -13.54 -1.54
C TYR A 263 -0.59 -13.94 -0.41
N HIS A 264 -0.97 -14.88 0.46
CA HIS A 264 -0.09 -15.31 1.55
C HIS A 264 1.23 -15.92 1.06
N GLN A 265 1.19 -16.71 0.00
CA GLN A 265 2.40 -17.28 -0.61
C GLN A 265 3.31 -16.18 -1.18
N SER A 266 2.78 -15.28 -2.00
CA SER A 266 3.55 -14.18 -2.59
C SER A 266 4.08 -13.23 -1.52
N ASN A 267 3.26 -12.92 -0.51
CA ASN A 267 3.65 -12.09 0.62
C ASN A 267 4.84 -12.67 1.37
N MET A 268 4.78 -13.95 1.73
CA MET A 268 5.88 -14.66 2.37
C MET A 268 7.15 -14.59 1.52
N MET A 269 7.04 -14.87 0.22
CA MET A 269 8.21 -14.85 -0.66
C MET A 269 8.81 -13.45 -0.84
N SER A 270 8.02 -12.38 -0.75
CA SER A 270 8.54 -11.01 -0.82
C SER A 270 9.41 -10.62 0.38
N GLU A 271 9.35 -11.37 1.49
CA GLU A 271 10.18 -11.17 2.68
C GLU A 271 11.48 -11.99 2.66
N THR A 272 11.78 -12.71 1.57
CA THR A 272 12.93 -13.64 1.54
C THR A 272 14.27 -12.90 1.61
N SER A 273 14.35 -11.65 1.14
CA SER A 273 15.57 -10.84 1.30
C SER A 273 15.90 -10.53 2.76
N ALA A 274 14.91 -10.45 3.65
CA ALA A 274 15.14 -10.31 5.08
C ALA A 274 15.74 -11.60 5.69
N LEU A 275 15.56 -12.76 5.04
CA LEU A 275 16.15 -14.03 5.45
C LEU A 275 17.59 -14.18 4.96
N ASN A 276 17.88 -13.82 3.71
CA ASN A 276 19.15 -14.16 3.04
C ASN A 276 20.02 -12.94 2.65
N GLY A 277 19.57 -11.71 2.94
CA GLY A 277 20.25 -10.46 2.62
C GLY A 277 20.31 -10.11 1.12
N LYS A 278 19.62 -10.84 0.25
CA LYS A 278 19.69 -10.66 -1.21
C LYS A 278 18.35 -10.15 -1.73
N VAL A 279 18.36 -9.01 -2.41
CA VAL A 279 17.17 -8.52 -3.09
C VAL A 279 16.92 -9.32 -4.36
N GLY A 280 15.67 -9.70 -4.64
CA GLY A 280 15.37 -10.44 -5.87
C GLY A 280 13.94 -10.93 -6.05
N VAL A 281 13.79 -11.89 -6.97
CA VAL A 281 12.50 -12.49 -7.32
C VAL A 281 12.43 -13.90 -6.75
N TYR A 282 11.51 -14.10 -5.81
CA TYR A 282 11.34 -15.31 -5.04
C TYR A 282 10.02 -15.98 -5.37
N ARG A 283 10.08 -17.25 -5.77
CA ARG A 283 8.89 -18.03 -6.14
C ARG A 283 8.57 -19.05 -5.08
N TYR A 284 7.30 -19.12 -4.71
CA TYR A 284 6.80 -20.12 -3.78
C TYR A 284 7.00 -21.53 -4.35
N ARG A 285 7.54 -22.43 -3.52
CA ARG A 285 7.69 -23.85 -3.80
C ARG A 285 6.98 -24.64 -2.72
N VAL A 286 6.50 -25.84 -3.07
CA VAL A 286 5.80 -26.73 -2.12
C VAL A 286 6.67 -27.10 -0.91
N GLN A 287 7.99 -27.08 -1.06
CA GLN A 287 8.97 -27.39 -0.01
C GLN A 287 9.18 -26.27 1.03
N VAL A 288 8.63 -25.07 0.80
CA VAL A 288 8.74 -23.99 1.78
C VAL A 288 8.06 -24.42 3.08
N ASN A 289 8.78 -24.31 4.20
CA ASN A 289 8.35 -24.76 5.53
C ASN A 289 8.13 -26.29 5.66
N ALA A 290 8.71 -27.11 4.77
CA ALA A 290 8.56 -28.57 4.81
C ALA A 290 9.13 -29.23 6.07
N ASP A 291 10.12 -28.62 6.72
CA ASP A 291 10.76 -29.18 7.92
C ASP A 291 10.03 -28.80 9.23
N ILE A 292 9.10 -27.83 9.16
CA ILE A 292 8.36 -27.31 10.32
C ILE A 292 7.58 -28.40 11.07
N PRO A 293 6.79 -29.29 10.42
CA PRO A 293 6.00 -30.28 11.15
C PRO A 293 6.85 -31.23 12.00
N ALA A 294 7.98 -31.70 11.45
CA ALA A 294 8.88 -32.62 12.14
C ALA A 294 9.61 -31.92 13.31
N LEU A 295 10.05 -30.68 13.10
CA LEU A 295 10.67 -29.87 14.15
C LEU A 295 9.70 -29.52 15.26
N ARG A 296 8.45 -29.16 14.93
CA ARG A 296 7.37 -28.91 15.90
C ARG A 296 7.18 -30.11 16.83
N GLU A 297 7.09 -31.31 16.26
CA GLU A 297 6.92 -32.53 17.05
C GLU A 297 8.11 -32.80 17.98
N ARG A 298 9.34 -32.64 17.47
CA ARG A 298 10.58 -32.86 18.24
C ARG A 298 10.75 -31.86 19.39
N ILE A 299 10.52 -30.57 19.12
CA ILE A 299 10.59 -29.51 20.13
C ILE A 299 9.51 -29.72 21.19
N GLY A 300 8.27 -30.02 20.79
CA GLY A 300 7.17 -30.26 21.72
C GLY A 300 7.36 -31.49 22.62
N LYS A 301 8.14 -32.48 22.18
CA LYS A 301 8.49 -33.70 22.95
C LYS A 301 9.84 -33.58 23.67
N ALA A 302 10.48 -32.42 23.66
CA ALA A 302 11.77 -32.25 24.31
C ALA A 302 11.64 -32.42 25.82
N SER A 303 12.38 -33.38 26.38
CA SER A 303 12.47 -33.64 27.82
C SER A 303 13.78 -33.18 28.44
N ARG A 304 14.71 -32.67 27.63
CA ARG A 304 16.04 -32.19 28.05
C ARG A 304 16.52 -31.07 27.12
N LEU A 305 17.36 -30.19 27.62
CA LEU A 305 17.86 -29.03 26.87
C LEU A 305 18.66 -29.44 25.61
N GLU A 306 19.37 -30.58 25.64
CA GLU A 306 20.15 -31.06 24.50
C GLU A 306 19.25 -31.45 23.30
N HIS A 307 17.98 -31.81 23.53
CA HIS A 307 17.03 -32.02 22.44
C HIS A 307 16.71 -30.73 21.70
N LEU A 308 16.65 -29.60 22.42
CA LEU A 308 16.41 -28.29 21.86
C LEU A 308 17.65 -27.80 21.10
N GLU A 309 18.85 -28.02 21.62
CA GLU A 309 20.11 -27.71 20.90
C GLU A 309 20.18 -28.43 19.55
N LEU A 310 19.86 -29.74 19.53
CA LEU A 310 19.82 -30.52 18.28
C LEU A 310 18.74 -30.00 17.31
N ALA A 311 17.56 -29.65 17.82
CA ALA A 311 16.51 -29.07 16.98
C ALA A 311 16.95 -27.74 16.38
N LEU A 312 17.69 -26.92 17.12
CA LEU A 312 18.18 -25.61 16.68
C LEU A 312 19.17 -25.72 15.51
N ILE A 313 20.05 -26.74 15.53
CA ILE A 313 20.95 -27.05 14.40
C ILE A 313 20.15 -27.38 13.13
N ASP A 314 19.09 -28.18 13.27
CA ASP A 314 18.22 -28.53 12.14
C ASP A 314 17.41 -27.33 11.64
N VAL A 315 17.04 -26.39 12.52
CA VAL A 315 16.44 -25.10 12.10
C VAL A 315 17.41 -24.33 11.21
N HIS A 316 18.68 -24.21 11.62
CA HIS A 316 19.71 -23.52 10.83
C HIS A 316 19.84 -24.14 9.43
N LYS A 317 19.97 -25.47 9.36
CA LYS A 317 20.04 -26.21 8.10
C LYS A 317 18.78 -26.03 7.25
N GLY A 318 17.61 -25.99 7.86
CA GLY A 318 16.34 -25.76 7.18
C GLY A 318 16.26 -24.36 6.54
N ILE A 319 16.80 -23.34 7.21
CA ILE A 319 16.90 -21.98 6.68
C ILE A 319 17.83 -21.94 5.45
N ASP A 320 19.03 -22.51 5.58
CA ASP A 320 20.04 -22.55 4.50
C ASP A 320 19.53 -23.26 3.24
N THR A 321 18.73 -24.31 3.43
CA THR A 321 18.13 -25.09 2.33
C THR A 321 16.83 -24.49 1.80
N GLY A 322 16.33 -23.40 2.38
CA GLY A 322 15.06 -22.76 2.02
C GLY A 322 13.81 -23.59 2.38
N ARG A 323 13.99 -24.61 3.22
CA ARG A 323 12.93 -25.49 3.74
C ARG A 323 12.29 -24.94 5.01
N ILE A 324 12.86 -23.89 5.60
CA ILE A 324 12.30 -23.06 6.67
C ILE A 324 12.36 -21.60 6.21
N HIS A 325 11.22 -20.96 6.15
CA HIS A 325 11.08 -19.53 5.89
C HIS A 325 10.76 -18.78 7.18
N LEU A 326 10.78 -17.45 7.15
CA LEU A 326 10.49 -16.58 8.30
C LEU A 326 9.18 -16.95 9.01
N SER A 327 8.15 -17.34 8.27
CA SER A 327 6.87 -17.74 8.88
C SER A 327 6.94 -19.03 9.67
N GLY A 328 7.71 -20.01 9.20
CA GLY A 328 7.93 -21.25 9.93
C GLY A 328 8.87 -21.03 11.10
N LEU A 329 9.91 -20.22 10.91
CA LEU A 329 10.86 -19.87 11.96
C LEU A 329 10.18 -19.21 13.18
N ALA A 330 9.24 -18.30 12.91
CA ALA A 330 8.41 -17.65 13.92
C ALA A 330 7.60 -18.64 14.78
N GLU A 331 7.04 -19.65 14.12
CA GLU A 331 6.32 -20.72 14.80
C GLU A 331 7.26 -21.55 15.68
N LEU A 332 8.42 -21.92 15.15
CA LEU A 332 9.43 -22.69 15.87
C LEU A 332 9.96 -21.91 17.08
N TYR A 333 10.21 -20.60 16.96
CA TYR A 333 10.64 -19.77 18.09
C TYR A 333 9.65 -19.86 19.25
N ASN A 334 8.35 -19.65 19.00
CA ASN A 334 7.34 -19.73 20.06
C ASN A 334 7.34 -21.12 20.73
N LEU A 335 7.58 -22.18 19.96
CA LEU A 335 7.70 -23.54 20.48
C LEU A 335 8.98 -23.73 21.31
N PHE A 336 10.12 -23.22 20.86
CA PHE A 336 11.36 -23.24 21.62
C PHE A 336 11.19 -22.56 22.96
N VAL A 337 10.64 -21.36 22.94
CA VAL A 337 10.39 -20.58 24.14
C VAL A 337 9.49 -21.32 25.13
N SER A 338 8.39 -21.92 24.65
CA SER A 338 7.50 -22.72 25.50
C SER A 338 8.17 -24.00 26.01
N ALA A 339 9.01 -24.65 25.20
CA ALA A 339 9.73 -25.86 25.60
C ALA A 339 10.81 -25.56 26.65
N ILE A 340 11.55 -24.46 26.49
CA ILE A 340 12.54 -23.99 27.47
C ILE A 340 11.85 -23.66 28.80
N ALA A 341 10.74 -22.92 28.75
CA ALA A 341 9.91 -22.61 29.91
C ALA A 341 9.50 -23.87 30.69
N ASN A 342 9.01 -24.90 30.00
CA ASN A 342 8.58 -26.16 30.62
C ASN A 342 9.74 -26.99 31.20
N LEU A 343 10.94 -26.88 30.62
CA LEU A 343 12.12 -27.62 31.08
C LEU A 343 12.83 -26.91 32.24
N SER A 344 12.51 -25.64 32.49
CA SER A 344 13.06 -24.86 33.58
C SER A 344 12.14 -24.85 34.80
N LEU A 345 12.71 -25.09 35.99
CA LEU A 345 12.01 -25.07 37.29
C LEU A 345 11.57 -23.66 37.76
N HIS A 346 11.61 -22.66 36.87
CA HIS A 346 11.19 -21.29 37.17
C HIS A 346 9.87 -21.01 36.45
N ASP A 347 8.94 -20.34 37.13
CA ASP A 347 7.66 -19.85 36.59
C ASP A 347 7.91 -18.92 35.40
N VAL A 348 8.08 -19.50 34.22
CA VAL A 348 8.04 -18.76 32.97
C VAL A 348 6.59 -18.74 32.52
N ASP A 349 5.83 -17.82 33.11
CA ASP A 349 4.44 -17.58 32.71
C ASP A 349 4.35 -17.33 31.20
N ALA A 350 3.31 -17.93 30.61
CA ALA A 350 2.99 -18.00 29.18
C ALA A 350 3.64 -16.91 28.31
N ILE A 351 4.53 -17.31 27.41
CA ILE A 351 5.08 -16.40 26.40
C ILE A 351 4.12 -16.41 25.21
N ASP A 352 3.49 -15.26 24.98
CA ASP A 352 2.48 -15.09 23.95
C ASP A 352 3.06 -15.27 22.54
N SER A 353 2.30 -16.00 21.71
CA SER A 353 2.63 -16.30 20.31
C SER A 353 2.80 -15.04 19.45
N ASN A 354 4.04 -14.71 19.08
CA ASN A 354 4.36 -13.67 18.11
C ASN A 354 4.21 -14.19 16.66
N SER A 355 3.84 -13.30 15.73
CA SER A 355 3.72 -13.61 14.30
C SER A 355 5.02 -13.40 13.53
N ALA A 356 5.19 -14.07 12.39
CA ALA A 356 6.34 -13.96 11.49
C ALA A 356 6.81 -12.52 11.17
N GLN A 357 5.83 -11.64 11.01
CA GLN A 357 6.07 -10.24 10.66
C GLN A 357 6.55 -9.43 11.87
N GLU A 358 6.09 -9.76 13.08
CA GLU A 358 6.64 -9.19 14.32
C GLU A 358 8.12 -9.58 14.47
N PHE A 359 8.52 -10.81 14.15
CA PHE A 359 9.93 -11.22 14.22
C PHE A 359 10.85 -10.42 13.29
N VAL A 360 10.45 -10.20 12.03
CA VAL A 360 11.23 -9.39 11.08
C VAL A 360 11.39 -7.95 11.56
N LEU A 361 10.37 -7.40 12.23
CA LEU A 361 10.40 -6.07 12.83
C LEU A 361 11.34 -5.99 14.05
N HIS A 362 11.51 -7.08 14.81
CA HIS A 362 12.18 -7.05 16.12
C HIS A 362 13.60 -7.63 16.16
N TYR A 363 13.93 -8.59 15.32
CA TYR A 363 15.26 -9.24 15.30
C TYR A 363 16.08 -8.83 14.08
N GLY A 364 15.47 -8.22 13.05
CA GLY A 364 16.16 -7.75 11.85
C GLY A 364 16.64 -8.87 10.91
N ASN A 365 17.14 -9.99 11.44
CA ASN A 365 17.55 -11.17 10.67
C ASN A 365 17.27 -12.50 11.43
N PRO A 366 17.24 -13.65 10.74
CA PRO A 366 17.04 -14.97 11.37
C PRO A 366 18.14 -15.42 12.33
N HIS A 367 19.39 -15.01 12.11
CA HIS A 367 20.52 -15.41 12.95
C HIS A 367 20.40 -14.85 14.36
N ASP A 368 19.99 -13.59 14.49
CA ASP A 368 19.79 -12.92 15.77
C ASP A 368 18.74 -13.67 16.63
N LEU A 369 17.70 -14.22 15.99
CA LEU A 369 16.69 -15.04 16.66
C LEU A 369 17.25 -16.41 17.10
N LEU A 370 18.07 -17.05 16.26
CA LEU A 370 18.68 -18.33 16.61
C LEU A 370 19.71 -18.17 17.73
N GLU A 371 20.47 -17.08 17.72
CA GLU A 371 21.37 -16.69 18.83
C GLU A 371 20.57 -16.47 20.11
N ASP A 372 19.42 -15.80 20.03
CA ASP A 372 18.51 -15.60 21.18
C ASP A 372 18.08 -16.93 21.80
N ILE A 373 17.59 -17.87 20.97
CA ILE A 373 17.21 -19.22 21.41
C ILE A 373 18.41 -19.97 21.99
N ALA A 374 19.57 -19.93 21.32
CA ALA A 374 20.79 -20.60 21.79
C ALA A 374 21.23 -20.05 23.15
N MET A 375 21.16 -18.74 23.33
CA MET A 375 21.47 -18.08 24.59
C MET A 375 20.46 -18.41 25.68
N MET A 376 19.15 -18.47 25.39
CA MET A 376 18.13 -18.87 26.37
C MET A 376 18.40 -20.30 26.89
N ILE A 377 18.80 -21.21 26.01
CA ILE A 377 19.20 -22.58 26.38
C ILE A 377 20.48 -22.55 27.26
N ALA A 378 21.44 -21.68 26.95
CA ALA A 378 22.71 -21.56 27.67
C ALA A 378 22.58 -20.83 29.03
N GLU A 379 21.74 -19.81 29.16
CA GLU A 379 21.56 -18.94 30.33
C GLU A 379 20.78 -19.61 31.47
N GLN A 380 20.05 -20.70 31.22
CA GLN A 380 19.54 -21.59 32.28
C GLN A 380 20.65 -22.17 33.19
N LYS A 381 21.92 -21.90 32.86
CA LYS A 381 23.10 -22.27 33.64
C LYS A 381 23.70 -21.11 34.48
N LYS A 382 23.16 -19.88 34.48
CA LYS A 382 23.70 -18.72 35.26
C LYS A 382 22.63 -17.72 35.72
N LYS A 383 22.77 -17.19 36.96
CA LYS A 383 22.00 -16.04 37.49
C LYS A 383 22.77 -14.72 37.31
N PRO A 384 22.16 -13.63 36.80
CA PRO A 384 22.73 -12.28 36.86
C PRO A 384 22.24 -11.48 38.10
N ASP A 385 23.00 -10.45 38.46
CA ASP A 385 22.85 -9.57 39.63
C ASP A 385 22.00 -8.31 39.30
N ASP A 386 21.13 -7.86 40.23
CA ASP A 386 19.87 -7.15 39.94
C ASP A 386 19.86 -5.63 40.26
N SER A 387 21.01 -5.02 40.57
CA SER A 387 21.05 -3.71 41.23
C SER A 387 20.66 -2.48 40.38
N ASN A 388 20.71 -2.53 39.04
CA ASN A 388 20.43 -1.37 38.16
C ASN A 388 19.27 -1.60 37.17
N ALA A 389 18.51 -2.67 37.40
CA ALA A 389 17.64 -3.26 36.41
C ALA A 389 16.40 -2.37 36.14
N HIS A 390 15.75 -1.86 37.20
CA HIS A 390 14.60 -0.96 37.09
C HIS A 390 14.87 0.32 36.28
N LEU A 391 16.03 0.96 36.48
CA LEU A 391 16.40 2.21 35.80
C LEU A 391 16.52 2.02 34.27
N ILE A 392 17.11 0.90 33.86
CA ILE A 392 17.27 0.56 32.44
C ILE A 392 15.89 0.35 31.79
N VAL A 393 14.98 -0.36 32.47
CA VAL A 393 13.62 -0.59 31.93
C VAL A 393 12.83 0.69 31.80
N GLU A 394 12.89 1.58 32.80
CA GLU A 394 12.18 2.87 32.71
C GLU A 394 12.67 3.73 31.54
N GLU A 395 13.98 3.76 31.30
CA GLU A 395 14.55 4.56 30.22
C GLU A 395 14.18 4.00 28.85
N ILE A 396 14.20 2.67 28.71
CA ILE A 396 13.73 1.97 27.51
C ILE A 396 12.23 2.19 27.30
N THR A 397 11.43 2.17 28.37
CA THR A 397 9.98 2.45 28.29
C THR A 397 9.73 3.86 27.76
N ARG A 398 10.45 4.87 28.29
CA ARG A 398 10.38 6.26 27.81
C ARG A 398 10.79 6.39 26.34
N GLU A 399 11.78 5.62 25.91
CA GLU A 399 12.22 5.61 24.52
C GLU A 399 11.19 4.97 23.59
N LEU A 400 10.59 3.84 23.99
CA LEU A 400 9.51 3.19 23.25
C LEU A 400 8.30 4.11 23.11
N ASP A 401 7.94 4.83 24.17
CA ASP A 401 6.83 5.79 24.13
C ASP A 401 7.06 6.93 23.14
N ARG A 402 8.31 7.34 22.91
CA ARG A 402 8.68 8.40 21.97
C ARG A 402 8.83 7.89 20.53
N LEU A 403 9.38 6.69 20.37
CA LEU A 403 9.81 6.17 19.07
C LEU A 403 8.91 5.05 18.53
N TYR A 404 7.76 4.77 19.15
CA TYR A 404 6.90 3.63 18.83
C TYR A 404 6.62 3.42 17.32
N ALA A 405 6.56 4.49 16.52
CA ALA A 405 6.31 4.43 15.08
C ALA A 405 7.52 3.98 14.23
N HIS A 406 8.73 3.97 14.79
CA HIS A 406 9.96 3.57 14.11
C HIS A 406 10.20 2.06 14.24
N ARG A 407 11.08 1.50 13.39
CA ARG A 407 11.63 0.16 13.64
C ARG A 407 12.50 0.25 14.89
N ILE A 408 12.10 -0.49 15.92
CA ILE A 408 12.86 -0.63 17.16
C ILE A 408 13.07 -2.13 17.38
N SER A 409 14.32 -2.55 17.42
CA SER A 409 14.70 -3.90 17.81
C SER A 409 15.13 -3.96 19.27
N LEU A 410 14.85 -5.11 19.90
CA LEU A 410 15.37 -5.41 21.23
C LEU A 410 16.90 -5.39 21.25
N LYS A 411 17.53 -5.81 20.15
CA LYS A 411 18.99 -5.85 19.97
C LYS A 411 19.61 -4.46 19.97
N GLU A 412 19.07 -3.51 19.22
CA GLU A 412 19.57 -2.12 19.19
C GLU A 412 19.49 -1.47 20.57
N LEU A 413 18.38 -1.69 21.28
CA LEU A 413 18.23 -1.20 22.65
C LEU A 413 19.24 -1.89 23.58
N ALA A 414 19.34 -3.21 23.54
CA ALA A 414 20.28 -3.94 24.37
C ALA A 414 21.73 -3.49 24.14
N GLN A 415 22.14 -3.32 22.88
CA GLN A 415 23.45 -2.76 22.52
C GLN A 415 23.63 -1.33 23.06
N LYS A 416 22.61 -0.48 22.92
CA LYS A 416 22.64 0.91 23.42
C LYS A 416 22.82 0.98 24.94
N TYR A 417 22.17 0.09 25.68
CA TYR A 417 22.25 0.02 27.14
C TYR A 417 23.34 -0.95 27.64
N PHE A 418 24.22 -1.44 26.74
CA PHE A 418 25.33 -2.35 27.03
C PHE A 418 24.93 -3.61 27.82
N ILE A 419 23.74 -4.14 27.55
CA ILE A 419 23.22 -5.37 28.14
C ILE A 419 22.92 -6.40 27.07
N SER A 420 22.77 -7.67 27.46
CA SER A 420 22.31 -8.68 26.51
C SER A 420 20.82 -8.46 26.17
N PRO A 421 20.39 -8.73 24.92
CA PRO A 421 18.98 -8.70 24.55
C PRO A 421 18.09 -9.57 25.44
N ASN A 422 18.58 -10.74 25.86
CA ASN A 422 17.88 -11.62 26.78
C ASN A 422 17.72 -11.04 28.18
N TYR A 423 18.79 -10.48 28.76
CA TYR A 423 18.70 -9.82 30.05
C TYR A 423 17.70 -8.67 30.00
N LEU A 424 17.71 -7.90 28.91
CA LEU A 424 16.71 -6.85 28.69
C LEU A 424 15.28 -7.42 28.60
N SER A 425 15.05 -8.46 27.81
CA SER A 425 13.72 -9.08 27.64
C SER A 425 13.15 -9.58 28.97
N HIS A 426 13.97 -10.30 29.75
CA HIS A 426 13.62 -10.80 31.07
C HIS A 426 13.30 -9.65 32.02
N LEU A 427 14.22 -8.69 32.12
CA LEU A 427 14.12 -7.55 33.01
C LEU A 427 12.89 -6.67 32.68
N PHE A 428 12.63 -6.43 31.39
CA PHE A 428 11.46 -5.69 30.94
C PHE A 428 10.16 -6.40 31.33
N LYS A 429 10.10 -7.74 31.18
CA LYS A 429 8.94 -8.54 31.58
C LYS A 429 8.73 -8.54 33.10
N GLN A 430 9.80 -8.66 33.88
CA GLN A 430 9.76 -8.63 35.34
C GLN A 430 9.21 -7.29 35.86
N GLU A 431 9.63 -6.17 35.28
CA GLU A 431 9.25 -4.82 35.70
C GLU A 431 7.89 -4.36 35.14
N LYS A 432 7.56 -4.70 33.88
CA LYS A 432 6.33 -4.23 33.21
C LYS A 432 5.20 -5.24 33.17
N GLY A 433 5.44 -6.49 33.58
CA GLY A 433 4.47 -7.59 33.50
C GLY A 433 4.14 -8.05 32.07
N LEU A 434 4.76 -7.43 31.06
CA LEU A 434 4.55 -7.70 29.64
C LEU A 434 5.90 -7.79 28.95
N SER A 435 6.00 -8.60 27.90
CA SER A 435 7.19 -8.60 27.06
C SER A 435 7.38 -7.23 26.40
N PHE A 436 8.63 -6.89 26.11
CA PHE A 436 9.00 -5.73 25.31
C PHE A 436 8.13 -5.56 24.05
N ILE A 437 7.92 -6.67 23.33
CA ILE A 437 7.14 -6.73 22.08
C ILE A 437 5.68 -6.38 22.34
N ASN A 438 5.06 -7.00 23.35
CA ASN A 438 3.66 -6.77 23.68
C ASN A 438 3.42 -5.33 24.15
N TYR A 439 4.36 -4.76 24.91
CA TYR A 439 4.30 -3.36 25.31
C TYR A 439 4.28 -2.42 24.09
N LEU A 440 5.18 -2.64 23.13
CA LEU A 440 5.23 -1.85 21.89
C LEU A 440 3.97 -2.04 21.03
N ILE A 441 3.47 -3.28 20.90
CA ILE A 441 2.22 -3.55 20.17
C ILE A 441 1.05 -2.81 20.82
N GLN A 442 0.90 -2.90 22.15
CA GLN A 442 -0.15 -2.19 22.88
C GLN A 442 -0.04 -0.68 22.64
N LYS A 443 1.16 -0.11 22.81
CA LYS A 443 1.38 1.31 22.57
C LYS A 443 0.96 1.75 21.16
N ARG A 444 1.33 0.97 20.14
CA ARG A 444 0.95 1.23 18.74
C ARG A 444 -0.55 1.13 18.52
N LEU A 445 -1.22 0.14 19.13
CA LEU A 445 -2.66 -0.04 19.01
C LEU A 445 -3.45 1.06 19.72
N ASP A 446 -2.99 1.51 20.89
CA ASP A 446 -3.61 2.62 21.62
C ASP A 446 -3.57 3.91 20.81
N VAL A 447 -2.41 4.22 20.21
CA VAL A 447 -2.28 5.34 19.29
C VAL A 447 -3.14 5.13 18.03
N ALA A 448 -3.20 3.92 17.49
CA ALA A 448 -4.01 3.63 16.31
C ALA A 448 -5.50 3.88 16.58
N ILE A 449 -6.02 3.45 17.73
CA ILE A 449 -7.41 3.70 18.14
C ILE A 449 -7.68 5.22 18.19
N ALA A 450 -6.76 6.00 18.75
CA ALA A 450 -6.89 7.46 18.80
C ALA A 450 -6.81 8.12 17.40
N LEU A 451 -6.05 7.55 16.47
CA LEU A 451 -5.98 8.05 15.09
C LEU A 451 -7.20 7.66 14.25
N LEU A 452 -7.87 6.55 14.55
CA LEU A 452 -9.10 6.12 13.86
C LEU A 452 -10.28 7.06 14.09
N GLU A 453 -10.23 7.90 15.13
CA GLU A 453 -11.20 8.96 15.39
C GLU A 453 -11.05 10.16 14.45
N LYS A 454 -9.98 10.20 13.64
CA LYS A 454 -9.70 11.28 12.68
C LYS A 454 -10.06 10.85 11.26
N ASP A 455 -10.24 11.83 10.38
CA ASP A 455 -10.48 11.61 8.95
C ASP A 455 -9.17 11.31 8.20
N ILE A 456 -8.52 10.22 8.63
CA ILE A 456 -7.25 9.72 8.09
C ILE A 456 -7.53 8.34 7.49
N SER A 457 -6.89 8.03 6.36
CA SER A 457 -7.08 6.72 5.74
C SER A 457 -6.56 5.60 6.65
N LEU A 458 -7.22 4.43 6.64
CA LEU A 458 -6.80 3.27 7.44
C LEU A 458 -5.37 2.83 7.14
N TYR A 459 -4.94 3.08 5.91
CA TYR A 459 -3.59 2.84 5.45
C TYR A 459 -2.58 3.77 6.17
N GLU A 460 -2.87 5.07 6.21
CA GLU A 460 -2.03 6.04 6.91
C GLU A 460 -2.01 5.82 8.42
N VAL A 461 -3.14 5.40 9.02
CA VAL A 461 -3.18 5.03 10.44
C VAL A 461 -2.17 3.92 10.73
N ALA A 462 -2.18 2.83 9.94
CA ALA A 462 -1.22 1.74 10.09
C ALA A 462 0.24 2.23 10.01
N ARG A 463 0.53 3.11 9.03
CA ARG A 463 1.86 3.70 8.85
C ARG A 463 2.28 4.57 10.04
N MET A 464 1.39 5.43 10.53
CA MET A 464 1.67 6.34 11.65
C MET A 464 1.95 5.61 12.97
N VAL A 465 1.54 4.35 13.08
CA VAL A 465 1.84 3.50 14.23
C VAL A 465 2.91 2.45 13.94
N GLY A 466 3.63 2.58 12.82
CA GLY A 466 4.81 1.76 12.52
C GLY A 466 4.53 0.40 11.86
N TYR A 467 3.38 0.24 11.20
CA TYR A 467 3.09 -0.92 10.35
C TYR A 467 3.07 -0.53 8.86
N ASP A 468 3.98 -1.14 8.10
CA ASP A 468 4.07 -0.97 6.64
C ASP A 468 3.06 -1.82 5.86
N ASP A 469 2.32 -2.72 6.50
CA ASP A 469 1.36 -3.61 5.85
C ASP A 469 0.01 -3.56 6.55
N TYR A 470 -0.97 -2.92 5.89
CA TYR A 470 -2.31 -2.79 6.44
C TYR A 470 -3.00 -4.14 6.67
N ALA A 471 -2.71 -5.18 5.89
CA ALA A 471 -3.34 -6.50 6.06
C ALA A 471 -2.89 -7.14 7.38
N HIS A 472 -1.58 -7.06 7.66
CA HIS A 472 -1.00 -7.51 8.93
C HIS A 472 -1.53 -6.68 10.09
N PHE A 473 -1.47 -5.35 9.98
CA PHE A 473 -2.01 -4.44 10.99
C PHE A 473 -3.49 -4.73 11.27
N SER A 474 -4.34 -4.86 10.26
CA SER A 474 -5.77 -5.13 10.42
C SER A 474 -6.02 -6.46 11.13
N LYS A 475 -5.25 -7.50 10.80
CA LYS A 475 -5.34 -8.80 11.48
C LYS A 475 -4.90 -8.72 12.94
N LEU A 476 -3.79 -8.04 13.22
CA LEU A 476 -3.25 -7.83 14.56
C LEU A 476 -4.20 -6.99 15.42
N PHE A 477 -4.71 -5.90 14.86
CA PHE A 477 -5.69 -5.02 15.47
C PHE A 477 -6.97 -5.79 15.79
N LYS A 478 -7.50 -6.58 14.84
CA LYS A 478 -8.69 -7.42 15.09
C LYS A 478 -8.44 -8.47 16.17
N LYS A 479 -7.24 -9.06 16.24
CA LYS A 479 -6.86 -10.04 17.28
C LYS A 479 -6.93 -9.41 18.68
N HIS A 480 -6.41 -8.20 18.84
CA HIS A 480 -6.30 -7.54 20.16
C HIS A 480 -7.54 -6.71 20.54
N VAL A 481 -8.16 -6.04 19.57
CA VAL A 481 -9.31 -5.13 19.77
C VAL A 481 -10.65 -5.83 19.55
N GLY A 482 -10.67 -7.01 18.93
CA GLY A 482 -11.87 -7.81 18.66
C GLY A 482 -12.64 -7.42 17.40
N GLN A 483 -12.33 -6.28 16.77
CA GLN A 483 -12.90 -5.84 15.50
C GLN A 483 -11.84 -5.20 14.60
N SER A 484 -12.06 -5.19 13.28
CA SER A 484 -11.09 -4.59 12.33
C SER A 484 -11.08 -3.05 12.41
N PRO A 485 -9.96 -2.39 12.03
CA PRO A 485 -9.86 -0.93 12.01
C PRO A 485 -11.01 -0.27 11.23
N ARG A 486 -11.34 -0.81 10.05
CA ARG A 486 -12.45 -0.34 9.20
C ARG A 486 -13.80 -0.36 9.93
N ARG A 487 -14.08 -1.45 10.65
CA ARG A 487 -15.34 -1.60 11.39
C ARG A 487 -15.43 -0.62 12.55
N LEU A 488 -14.31 -0.38 13.24
CA LEU A 488 -14.22 0.57 14.34
C LEU A 488 -14.42 2.01 13.85
N GLN A 489 -13.72 2.43 12.78
CA GLN A 489 -13.87 3.74 12.14
C GLN A 489 -15.31 3.99 11.61
N THR A 490 -15.92 2.98 10.98
CA THR A 490 -17.30 3.09 10.47
C THR A 490 -18.33 3.22 11.59
N THR A 491 -18.13 2.50 12.70
CA THR A 491 -19.00 2.58 13.89
C THR A 491 -18.88 3.97 14.52
N GLN A 492 -17.67 4.49 14.65
CA GLN A 492 -17.40 5.82 15.22
C GLN A 492 -17.96 6.96 14.37
N ASN A 493 -17.79 6.92 13.04
CA ASN A 493 -18.37 7.91 12.12
C ASN A 493 -19.91 7.93 12.16
N LYS A 494 -20.56 6.77 12.37
CA LYS A 494 -22.02 6.70 12.53
C LYS A 494 -22.52 7.30 13.85
N THR A 495 -21.73 7.24 14.92
CA THR A 495 -22.01 7.92 16.19
C THR A 495 -21.76 9.43 16.13
N CYS A 496 -20.73 9.89 15.41
CA CYS A 496 -20.42 11.32 15.25
C CYS A 496 -21.53 12.05 14.48
N CYS A 497 -22.12 11.42 13.45
CA CYS A 497 -23.24 12.00 12.71
C CYS A 497 -24.60 11.97 13.44
N LYS A 498 -24.69 11.44 14.68
CA LYS A 498 -25.98 11.23 15.39
C LYS A 498 -26.13 11.88 16.77
N GLY A 499 -25.18 12.68 17.28
CA GLY A 499 -25.47 13.44 18.50
C GLY A 499 -24.31 14.22 19.09
N GLY A 500 -24.59 15.49 19.41
CA GLY A 500 -23.80 16.25 20.40
C GLY A 500 -23.93 15.63 21.80
N LEU A 501 -22.82 15.65 22.53
CA LEU A 501 -22.67 15.33 23.97
C LEU A 501 -23.14 13.93 24.43
N THR A 502 -22.20 13.00 24.62
CA THR A 502 -21.76 12.51 25.95
C THR A 502 -20.85 11.28 25.80
N HIS A 503 -19.64 11.37 26.34
CA HIS A 503 -18.78 10.21 26.59
C HIS A 503 -19.45 9.30 27.63
N ARG A 504 -20.00 8.17 27.19
CA ARG A 504 -20.01 6.87 27.90
C ARG A 504 -20.95 5.92 27.16
N LYS A 505 -20.37 4.94 26.46
CA LYS A 505 -20.80 3.53 26.42
C LYS A 505 -20.20 2.84 25.19
N THR A 506 -19.16 2.05 25.41
CA THR A 506 -18.90 0.78 24.71
C THR A 506 -17.75 0.06 25.41
N ARG A 507 -18.02 -0.48 26.61
CA ARG A 507 -17.13 -1.43 27.32
C ARG A 507 -17.54 -2.90 27.15
N ALA A 508 -18.60 -3.17 26.40
CA ALA A 508 -19.09 -4.53 26.17
C ALA A 508 -18.47 -5.11 24.89
N GLY A 509 -17.33 -5.79 25.02
CA GLY A 509 -16.66 -6.50 23.93
C GLY A 509 -15.13 -6.37 23.91
N MET A 510 -14.54 -5.60 24.81
CA MET A 510 -13.09 -5.51 24.97
C MET A 510 -12.58 -6.73 25.75
N SER A 511 -11.54 -7.38 25.21
CA SER A 511 -10.76 -8.39 25.94
C SER A 511 -10.35 -7.85 27.31
N GLU A 512 -10.34 -8.70 28.33
CA GLU A 512 -10.00 -8.38 29.72
C GLU A 512 -8.64 -7.63 29.82
N TYR A 513 -7.73 -7.93 28.89
CA TYR A 513 -6.44 -7.24 28.72
C TYR A 513 -6.54 -5.76 28.29
N VAL A 514 -7.53 -5.39 27.47
CA VAL A 514 -7.74 -4.00 27.02
C VAL A 514 -8.36 -3.15 28.13
N LEU A 515 -9.14 -3.77 29.02
CA LEU A 515 -9.68 -3.12 30.22
C LEU A 515 -8.57 -2.82 31.24
N GLN A 516 -7.53 -3.66 31.31
CA GLN A 516 -6.35 -3.47 32.15
C GLN A 516 -5.49 -2.28 31.67
N ALA A 517 -5.27 -2.15 30.35
CA ALA A 517 -4.51 -1.03 29.77
C ALA A 517 -5.19 0.34 29.95
N LEU A 518 -6.53 0.38 29.89
CA LEU A 518 -7.31 1.61 30.13
C LEU A 518 -7.37 2.02 31.61
N ALA A 519 -6.92 1.16 32.53
CA ALA A 519 -6.94 1.41 33.98
C ALA A 519 -5.62 1.99 34.52
N MET A 520 -4.52 1.99 33.77
CA MET A 520 -3.22 2.54 34.19
C MET A 520 -3.06 4.04 33.90
N LYS A 521 -4.08 4.84 34.23
CA LYS A 521 -4.00 6.31 34.20
C LYS A 521 -3.76 6.89 35.58
#